data_AF-A0A820GTC4-F1
#
_entry.id   AF-A0A820GTC4-F1
#
_cell.length_a   1.000
_cell.length_b   1.000
_cell.length_c   1.000
_cell.angle_alpha   90.00
_cell.angle_beta   90.00
_cell.angle_gamma   90.00
#
_symmetry.space_group_name_H-M   'P 1'
#
loop_
_entity.id
_entity.type
_entity.pdbx_description
1 polymer ?
#
loop_
_entity_poly.entity_id
_entity_poly.type
_entity_poly.pdbx_seq_one_letter_code
_entity_poly.pdbx_strand_id
1 'polypeptide(L)'
;LINLIIILILQYFYEILAIWLTNVELHRTDKTYEASLTIKMFLFQFVNYYASIFYIALIKPLIIYKPTYLDRHSKAFRFEECDVSGCVWELSIQLIIIMIGKQLISNIWEFYFSKLWNMCRKRITFRHTVRQINERNAKMKKLDEQILTINLKRSYEEDFLLQTFELTTLFYEYLEIILQFGFVTFFCLSFPLAPLFAFINNIFEIRIDALKVVKEFRRPVARRAMGIGTWN
;
A
#
# COMPACT_ATOMS: atom_id res chain seq x y z
N LEU A 1 -5.97 -3.77 -17.55
CA LEU A 1 -7.10 -3.64 -16.61
C LEU A 1 -7.36 -4.94 -15.83
N ILE A 2 -7.69 -6.06 -16.47
CA ILE A 2 -7.89 -7.35 -15.76
C ILE A 2 -6.67 -7.74 -14.91
N ASN A 3 -5.47 -7.63 -15.50
CA ASN A 3 -4.21 -7.86 -14.78
C ASN A 3 -4.08 -6.98 -13.51
N LEU A 4 -4.40 -5.69 -13.60
CA LEU A 4 -4.40 -4.78 -12.44
C LEU A 4 -5.37 -5.26 -11.34
N ILE A 5 -6.58 -5.69 -11.70
CA ILE A 5 -7.57 -6.20 -10.74
C ILE A 5 -7.03 -7.47 -10.06
N ILE A 6 -6.43 -8.39 -10.82
CA ILE A 6 -5.84 -9.61 -10.29
C ILE A 6 -4.70 -9.29 -9.32
N ILE A 7 -3.81 -8.35 -9.67
CA ILE A 7 -2.71 -7.89 -8.81
C ILE A 7 -3.27 -7.38 -7.47
N LEU A 8 -4.33 -6.57 -7.49
CA LEU A 8 -4.95 -6.03 -6.27
C LEU A 8 -5.54 -7.14 -5.38
N ILE A 9 -6.20 -8.13 -5.98
CA ILE A 9 -6.76 -9.28 -5.23
C ILE A 9 -5.64 -10.15 -4.64
N LEU A 10 -4.62 -10.46 -5.44
CA LEU A 10 -3.48 -11.26 -5.00
C LEU A 10 -2.67 -10.55 -3.92
N GLN A 11 -2.53 -9.23 -4.00
CA GLN A 11 -1.87 -8.43 -2.97
C GLN A 11 -2.53 -8.66 -1.60
N TYR A 12 -3.85 -8.58 -1.52
CA TYR A 12 -4.59 -8.84 -0.28
C TYR A 12 -4.33 -10.25 0.28
N PHE A 13 -4.33 -11.26 -0.59
CA PHE A 13 -4.05 -12.65 -0.19
C PHE A 13 -2.61 -12.83 0.30
N TYR A 14 -1.63 -12.24 -0.39
CA TYR A 14 -0.22 -12.34 -0.02
C TYR A 14 0.11 -11.66 1.30
N GLU A 15 -0.58 -10.57 1.64
CA GLU A 15 -0.43 -9.93 2.95
C GLU A 15 -0.88 -10.86 4.09
N ILE A 16 -2.04 -11.51 3.94
CA ILE A 16 -2.53 -12.49 4.91
C ILE A 16 -1.55 -13.66 5.02
N LEU A 17 -1.09 -14.19 3.88
CA LEU A 17 -0.17 -15.31 3.84
C LEU A 17 1.17 -14.98 4.52
N ALA A 18 1.73 -13.80 4.25
CA ALA A 18 3.00 -13.38 4.83
C ALA A 18 2.92 -13.22 6.35
N ILE A 19 1.85 -12.62 6.85
CA ILE A 19 1.61 -12.50 8.30
C ILE A 19 1.46 -13.89 8.92
N TRP A 20 0.67 -14.78 8.30
CA TRP A 20 0.49 -16.14 8.78
C TRP A 20 1.81 -16.91 8.84
N LEU A 21 2.61 -16.90 7.76
CA LEU A 21 3.92 -17.56 7.72
C LEU A 21 4.86 -17.02 8.80
N THR A 22 4.91 -15.71 8.99
CA THR A 22 5.81 -15.08 9.97
C THR A 22 5.39 -15.38 11.41
N ASN A 23 4.08 -15.50 11.67
CA ASN A 23 3.56 -15.91 12.96
C ASN A 23 3.91 -17.37 13.29
N VAL A 24 3.91 -18.26 12.30
CA VAL A 24 4.31 -19.67 12.46
C VAL A 24 5.79 -19.79 12.85
N GLU A 25 6.65 -18.90 12.37
CA GLU A 25 8.09 -18.91 12.66
C GLU A 25 8.45 -18.52 14.10
N LEU A 26 7.50 -18.00 14.90
CA LEU A 26 7.66 -17.69 16.33
C LEU A 26 8.99 -16.96 16.68
N HIS A 27 9.17 -15.78 16.09
CA HIS A 27 10.37 -14.98 16.34
C HIS A 27 10.47 -14.49 17.79
N ARG A 28 11.69 -14.49 18.33
CA ARG A 28 11.97 -14.07 19.72
C ARG A 28 11.85 -12.55 19.95
N THR A 29 12.12 -11.73 18.93
CA THR A 29 12.13 -10.27 19.05
C THR A 29 11.35 -9.60 17.94
N ASP A 30 10.75 -8.44 18.23
CA ASP A 30 10.00 -7.64 17.24
C ASP A 30 10.87 -7.28 16.03
N LYS A 31 12.14 -6.94 16.25
CA LYS A 31 13.07 -6.62 15.16
C LYS A 31 13.27 -7.78 14.19
N THR A 32 13.43 -9.00 14.71
CA THR A 32 13.59 -10.20 13.88
C THR A 32 12.28 -10.56 13.16
N TYR A 33 11.15 -10.38 13.84
CA TYR A 33 9.83 -10.58 13.25
C TYR A 33 9.60 -9.61 12.09
N GLU A 34 9.85 -8.33 12.30
CA GLU A 34 9.69 -7.26 11.31
C GLU A 34 10.59 -7.47 10.09
N ALA A 35 11.85 -7.85 10.29
CA ALA A 35 12.77 -8.13 9.19
C ALA A 35 12.32 -9.33 8.36
N SER A 36 11.90 -10.41 9.01
CA SER A 36 11.41 -11.63 8.35
C SER A 36 10.11 -11.38 7.59
N LEU A 37 9.16 -10.65 8.20
CA LEU A 37 7.92 -10.23 7.56
C LEU A 37 8.20 -9.36 6.32
N THR A 38 9.12 -8.41 6.45
CA THR A 38 9.49 -7.48 5.38
C THR A 38 9.98 -8.24 4.14
N ILE A 39 10.89 -9.20 4.31
CA ILE A 39 11.43 -10.00 3.20
C ILE A 39 10.33 -10.81 2.53
N LYS A 40 9.49 -11.50 3.31
CA LYS A 40 8.40 -12.34 2.76
C LYS A 40 7.40 -11.51 1.98
N MET A 41 6.91 -10.43 2.58
CA MET A 41 5.96 -9.53 1.93
C MET A 41 6.58 -8.93 0.67
N PHE A 42 7.81 -8.43 0.73
CA PHE A 42 8.51 -7.92 -0.44
C PHE A 42 8.60 -8.96 -1.56
N LEU A 43 9.02 -10.19 -1.28
CA LEU A 43 9.14 -11.25 -2.28
C LEU A 43 7.80 -11.57 -2.94
N PHE A 44 6.73 -11.73 -2.15
CA PHE A 44 5.40 -12.01 -2.72
C PHE A 44 4.90 -10.86 -3.58
N GLN A 45 5.06 -9.62 -3.11
CA GLN A 45 4.64 -8.44 -3.86
C GLN A 45 5.49 -8.24 -5.11
N PHE A 46 6.80 -8.44 -5.03
CA PHE A 46 7.71 -8.40 -6.18
C PHE A 46 7.26 -9.38 -7.27
N VAL A 47 7.01 -10.64 -6.91
CA VAL A 47 6.51 -11.64 -7.87
C VAL A 47 5.16 -11.19 -8.44
N ASN A 48 4.22 -10.76 -7.60
CA ASN A 48 2.90 -10.32 -8.05
C ASN A 48 2.96 -9.15 -9.06
N TYR A 49 3.73 -8.12 -8.76
CA TYR A 49 3.83 -6.91 -9.57
C TYR A 49 4.68 -7.11 -10.84
N TYR A 50 5.76 -7.89 -10.77
CA TYR A 50 6.70 -8.01 -11.89
C TYR A 50 6.53 -9.28 -12.73
N ALA A 51 5.89 -10.35 -12.25
CA ALA A 51 5.84 -11.62 -13.00
C ALA A 51 5.23 -11.45 -14.40
N SER A 52 4.13 -10.71 -14.52
CA SER A 52 3.50 -10.48 -15.83
C SER A 52 4.34 -9.62 -16.76
N ILE A 53 5.07 -8.64 -16.22
CA ILE A 53 5.94 -7.74 -17.00
C ILE A 53 7.20 -8.49 -17.45
N PHE A 54 7.82 -9.29 -16.56
CA PHE A 54 8.95 -10.15 -16.92
C PHE A 54 8.56 -11.22 -17.95
N TYR A 55 7.36 -11.78 -17.85
CA TYR A 55 6.85 -12.70 -18.87
C TYR A 55 6.80 -12.05 -20.25
N ILE A 56 6.23 -10.84 -20.36
CA ILE A 56 6.14 -10.11 -21.64
C ILE A 56 7.52 -9.66 -22.14
N ALA A 57 8.41 -9.23 -21.24
CA ALA A 57 9.72 -8.72 -21.61
C ALA A 57 10.72 -9.82 -22.02
N LEU A 58 10.71 -10.98 -21.35
CA LEU A 58 11.76 -12.00 -21.49
C LEU A 58 11.26 -13.30 -22.11
N ILE A 59 10.10 -13.79 -21.68
CA ILE A 59 9.62 -15.13 -22.04
C ILE A 59 8.90 -15.11 -23.38
N LYS A 60 7.99 -14.14 -23.59
CA LYS A 60 7.19 -14.01 -24.81
C LYS A 60 8.07 -13.84 -26.08
N PRO A 61 9.15 -13.02 -26.09
CA PRO A 61 10.04 -12.91 -27.23
C PRO A 61 10.87 -14.19 -27.49
N LEU A 62 11.23 -14.93 -26.42
CA LEU A 62 12.06 -16.13 -26.51
C LEU A 62 11.31 -17.31 -27.17
N ILE A 63 10.01 -17.44 -26.89
CA ILE A 63 9.16 -18.51 -27.44
C ILE A 63 9.01 -18.37 -28.97
N ILE A 64 8.94 -17.13 -29.47
CA ILE A 64 8.78 -16.85 -30.91
C ILE A 64 10.07 -17.14 -31.70
N TYR A 65 11.25 -16.98 -31.08
CA TYR A 65 12.53 -17.27 -31.75
C TYR A 65 12.76 -18.76 -32.02
N LYS A 66 12.08 -19.67 -31.31
CA LYS A 66 12.07 -21.11 -31.62
C LYS A 66 10.77 -21.47 -32.34
N PRO A 67 10.72 -21.42 -33.69
CA PRO A 67 9.62 -22.04 -34.40
C PRO A 67 9.67 -23.53 -34.10
N THR A 68 8.80 -23.99 -33.19
CA THR A 68 8.67 -25.41 -32.90
C THR A 68 8.01 -26.01 -34.15
N TYR A 69 8.80 -26.69 -34.99
CA TYR A 69 8.36 -27.33 -36.23
C TYR A 69 7.28 -28.42 -36.04
N LEU A 70 6.80 -28.63 -34.81
CA LEU A 70 5.91 -29.71 -34.42
C LEU A 70 4.43 -29.30 -34.29
N ASP A 71 4.07 -28.01 -34.40
CA ASP A 71 2.70 -27.61 -34.06
C ASP A 71 1.78 -27.34 -35.26
N ARG A 72 1.81 -28.24 -36.24
CA ARG A 72 0.82 -28.23 -37.34
C ARG A 72 -0.49 -28.95 -36.99
N HIS A 73 -0.58 -29.61 -35.82
CA HIS A 73 -1.69 -30.51 -35.51
C HIS A 73 -2.39 -30.34 -34.16
N SER A 74 -1.93 -29.48 -33.24
CA SER A 74 -2.66 -29.25 -31.98
C SER A 74 -3.44 -27.92 -32.00
N LYS A 75 -4.72 -27.98 -32.35
CA LYS A 75 -5.64 -26.81 -32.31
C LYS A 75 -5.95 -26.31 -30.88
N ALA A 76 -5.32 -26.87 -29.85
CA ALA A 76 -5.75 -26.68 -28.46
C ALA A 76 -4.90 -25.67 -27.67
N PHE A 77 -3.64 -25.42 -28.04
CA PHE A 77 -2.76 -24.51 -27.30
C PHE A 77 -1.90 -23.67 -28.26
N ARG A 78 -2.42 -22.52 -28.69
CA ARG A 78 -1.60 -21.51 -29.38
C ARG A 78 -0.95 -20.62 -28.32
N PHE A 79 0.37 -20.54 -28.31
CA PHE A 79 1.10 -19.57 -27.50
C PHE A 79 0.75 -18.14 -27.94
N GLU A 80 0.71 -17.20 -27.01
CA GLU A 80 0.46 -15.78 -27.33
C GLU A 80 1.60 -15.21 -28.16
N GLU A 81 1.29 -14.83 -29.39
CA GLU A 81 2.22 -14.15 -30.30
C GLU A 81 2.35 -12.67 -29.91
N CYS A 82 3.52 -12.06 -30.17
CA CYS A 82 3.65 -10.59 -30.10
C CYS A 82 2.89 -9.98 -31.27
N ASP A 83 2.28 -8.81 -31.05
CA ASP A 83 1.75 -7.99 -32.14
C ASP A 83 2.85 -7.64 -33.17
N VAL A 84 2.45 -7.27 -34.40
CA VAL A 84 3.37 -6.92 -35.51
C VAL A 84 4.31 -5.76 -35.17
N SER A 85 3.92 -4.92 -34.21
CA SER A 85 4.72 -3.79 -33.69
C SER A 85 5.74 -4.21 -32.62
N GLY A 86 5.75 -5.49 -32.23
CA GLY A 86 6.62 -6.06 -31.21
C GLY A 86 6.05 -5.97 -29.79
N CYS A 87 6.59 -6.80 -28.88
CA CYS A 87 6.14 -6.90 -27.49
C CYS A 87 6.49 -5.68 -26.60
N VAL A 88 7.37 -4.78 -27.07
CA VAL A 88 7.78 -3.58 -26.30
C VAL A 88 6.62 -2.59 -26.16
N TRP A 89 5.74 -2.51 -27.15
CA TRP A 89 4.55 -1.66 -27.09
C TRP A 89 3.56 -2.13 -26.00
N GLU A 90 3.26 -3.42 -25.98
CA GLU A 90 2.43 -4.05 -24.94
C GLU A 90 3.00 -3.80 -23.54
N LEU A 91 4.32 -3.99 -23.39
CA LEU A 91 5.05 -3.73 -22.16
C LEU A 91 4.94 -2.27 -21.71
N SER A 92 5.10 -1.33 -22.65
CA SER A 92 5.07 0.11 -22.36
C SER A 92 3.69 0.56 -21.87
N ILE A 93 2.62 0.09 -22.53
CA ILE A 93 1.25 0.35 -22.08
C ILE A 93 1.02 -0.21 -20.68
N GLN A 94 1.49 -1.44 -20.41
CA GLN A 94 1.31 -2.05 -19.11
C GLN A 94 2.06 -1.30 -18.00
N LEU A 95 3.27 -0.83 -18.26
CA LEU A 95 4.04 -0.01 -17.33
C LEU A 95 3.34 1.32 -17.04
N ILE A 96 2.82 2.00 -18.06
CA ILE A 96 2.04 3.24 -17.89
C ILE A 96 0.81 2.99 -17.03
N ILE A 97 0.04 1.92 -17.32
CA ILE A 97 -1.17 1.58 -16.56
C ILE A 97 -0.82 1.28 -15.09
N ILE A 98 0.27 0.59 -14.81
CA ILE A 98 0.64 0.25 -13.43
C ILE A 98 1.22 1.48 -12.71
N MET A 99 2.16 2.20 -13.32
CA MET A 99 2.80 3.36 -12.68
C MET A 99 1.83 4.53 -12.45
N ILE A 100 0.95 4.83 -13.41
CA ILE A 100 -0.02 5.92 -13.26
C ILE A 100 -1.26 5.42 -12.51
N GLY A 101 -1.78 4.26 -12.91
CA GLY A 101 -3.04 3.74 -12.37
C GLY A 101 -2.95 3.36 -10.90
N LYS A 102 -1.90 2.63 -10.49
CA LYS A 102 -1.71 2.27 -9.07
C LYS A 102 -1.56 3.53 -8.23
N GLN A 103 -0.75 4.48 -8.69
CA GLN A 103 -0.48 5.67 -7.92
C GLN A 103 -1.70 6.56 -7.72
N LEU A 104 -2.46 6.80 -8.79
CA LEU A 104 -3.69 7.59 -8.66
C LEU A 104 -4.68 6.91 -7.72
N ILE A 105 -4.83 5.58 -7.81
CA ILE A 105 -5.72 4.83 -6.92
C ILE A 105 -5.21 4.90 -5.47
N SER A 106 -3.90 4.70 -5.23
CA SER A 106 -3.30 4.75 -3.89
C SER A 106 -3.51 6.12 -3.25
N ASN A 107 -3.13 7.19 -3.96
CA ASN A 107 -3.20 8.56 -3.45
C ASN A 107 -4.64 9.01 -3.20
N ILE A 108 -5.58 8.62 -4.08
CA ILE A 108 -7.01 8.89 -3.87
C ILE A 108 -7.51 8.08 -2.68
N TRP A 109 -7.27 6.77 -2.66
CA TRP A 109 -7.75 5.90 -1.59
C TRP A 109 -7.25 6.37 -0.23
N GLU A 110 -5.95 6.67 -0.12
CA GLU A 110 -5.33 7.11 1.11
C GLU A 110 -5.92 8.42 1.65
N PHE A 111 -6.08 9.43 0.77
CA PHE A 111 -6.63 10.72 1.14
C PHE A 111 -8.09 10.61 1.61
N TYR A 112 -8.91 9.87 0.88
CA TYR A 112 -10.32 9.73 1.21
C TYR A 112 -10.54 8.77 2.39
N PHE A 113 -9.89 7.61 2.41
CA PHE A 113 -10.09 6.55 3.41
C PHE A 113 -9.71 7.03 4.81
N SER A 114 -8.53 7.63 4.99
CA SER A 114 -8.06 8.09 6.30
C SER A 114 -9.01 9.13 6.90
N LYS A 115 -9.43 10.10 6.07
CA LYS A 115 -10.35 11.17 6.47
C LYS A 115 -11.75 10.62 6.77
N LEU A 116 -12.29 9.76 5.91
CA LEU A 116 -13.59 9.12 6.11
C LEU A 116 -13.59 8.26 7.37
N TRP A 117 -12.55 7.47 7.59
CA TRP A 117 -12.39 6.63 8.77
C TRP A 117 -12.40 7.46 10.06
N ASN A 118 -11.57 8.50 10.12
CA ASN A 118 -11.50 9.39 11.28
C ASN A 118 -12.82 10.16 11.48
N MET A 119 -13.49 10.60 10.41
CA MET A 119 -14.82 11.22 10.54
C MET A 119 -15.88 10.24 11.05
N CYS A 120 -15.93 9.01 10.53
CA CYS A 120 -16.84 7.97 10.97
C CYS A 120 -16.59 7.60 12.44
N ARG A 121 -15.33 7.41 12.83
CA ARG A 121 -14.95 7.12 14.21
C ARG A 121 -15.35 8.24 15.16
N LYS A 122 -15.09 9.50 14.81
CA LYS A 122 -15.54 10.68 15.58
C LYS A 122 -17.07 10.69 15.73
N ARG A 123 -17.82 10.40 14.66
CA ARG A 123 -19.29 10.34 14.70
C ARG A 123 -19.82 9.20 15.58
N ILE A 124 -19.21 8.02 15.52
CA ILE A 124 -19.60 6.87 16.33
C ILE A 124 -19.31 7.15 17.82
N THR A 125 -18.10 7.60 18.15
CA THR A 125 -17.75 7.94 19.54
C THR A 125 -18.64 9.05 20.07
N PHE A 126 -18.91 10.10 19.29
CA PHE A 126 -19.84 11.16 19.68
C PHE A 126 -21.25 10.62 19.98
N ARG A 127 -21.79 9.72 19.14
CA ARG A 127 -23.10 9.08 19.42
C ARG A 127 -23.08 8.26 20.71
N HIS A 128 -22.01 7.52 20.99
CA HIS A 128 -21.87 6.76 22.23
C HIS A 128 -21.77 7.67 23.46
N THR A 129 -20.96 8.72 23.38
CA THR A 129 -20.80 9.69 24.47
C THR A 129 -22.09 10.45 24.74
N VAL A 130 -22.81 10.91 23.70
CA VAL A 130 -24.12 11.58 23.84
C VAL A 130 -25.18 10.66 24.45
N ARG A 131 -25.20 9.36 24.08
CA ARG A 131 -26.08 8.37 24.74
C ARG A 131 -25.79 8.26 26.24
N GLN A 132 -24.51 8.15 26.62
CA GLN A 132 -24.10 8.07 28.03
C GLN A 132 -24.36 9.38 28.79
N ILE A 133 -24.18 10.54 28.15
CA ILE A 133 -24.46 11.86 28.73
C ILE A 133 -25.97 12.02 28.96
N ASN A 134 -26.83 11.60 28.03
CA ASN A 134 -28.28 11.67 28.23
C ASN A 134 -28.75 10.84 29.44
N GLU A 135 -28.16 9.68 29.68
CA GLU A 135 -28.43 8.86 30.89
C GLU A 135 -27.86 9.48 32.17
N ARG A 136 -26.69 10.13 32.10
CA ARG A 136 -26.05 10.81 33.23
C ARG A 136 -26.69 12.16 33.57
N ASN A 137 -27.14 12.93 32.59
CA ASN A 137 -27.76 14.25 32.77
C ASN A 137 -29.10 14.19 33.50
N ALA A 138 -29.83 13.08 33.40
CA ALA A 138 -30.99 12.81 34.26
C ALA A 138 -30.61 12.71 35.76
N LYS A 139 -29.35 12.35 36.07
CA LYS A 139 -28.79 12.28 37.43
C LYS A 139 -27.95 13.51 37.84
N MET A 140 -27.40 14.27 36.88
CA MET A 140 -26.35 15.29 37.10
C MET A 140 -26.86 16.73 37.33
N LYS A 141 -28.15 17.02 37.10
CA LYS A 141 -28.78 18.35 37.26
C LYS A 141 -28.65 19.00 38.67
N LYS A 142 -28.01 18.31 39.62
CA LYS A 142 -27.71 18.75 41.00
C LYS A 142 -26.23 19.13 41.24
N LEU A 143 -25.31 18.87 40.31
CA LEU A 143 -23.86 19.00 40.50
C LEU A 143 -23.22 20.09 39.62
N ASP A 144 -24.00 20.68 38.71
CA ASP A 144 -23.51 21.45 37.55
C ASP A 144 -22.91 22.84 37.86
N GLU A 145 -23.10 23.40 39.06
CA GLU A 145 -22.60 24.76 39.36
C GLU A 145 -21.08 24.82 39.66
N GLN A 146 -20.44 23.69 39.96
CA GLN A 146 -19.00 23.64 40.34
C GLN A 146 -18.02 23.17 39.24
N ILE A 147 -18.50 22.59 38.13
CA ILE A 147 -17.66 21.88 37.13
C ILE A 147 -17.32 22.73 35.89
N LEU A 148 -17.97 23.88 35.72
CA LEU A 148 -17.93 24.72 34.51
C LEU A 148 -16.50 25.13 34.08
N THR A 149 -15.53 25.15 35.00
CA THR A 149 -14.12 25.49 34.74
C THR A 149 -13.29 24.37 34.11
N ILE A 150 -13.78 23.12 34.03
CA ILE A 150 -13.07 21.97 33.44
C ILE A 150 -13.26 21.90 31.90
N ASN A 151 -14.12 22.77 31.33
CA ASN A 151 -14.53 22.81 29.92
C ASN A 151 -13.44 23.17 28.88
N LEU A 152 -12.16 23.11 29.24
CA LEU A 152 -11.09 23.10 28.26
C LEU A 152 -11.03 21.69 27.65
N LYS A 153 -11.72 21.48 26.52
CA LYS A 153 -11.65 20.26 25.71
C LYS A 153 -10.18 19.83 25.61
N ARG A 154 -9.83 18.74 26.29
CA ARG A 154 -8.44 18.45 26.66
C ARG A 154 -7.76 17.86 25.43
N SER A 155 -6.58 18.37 25.06
CA SER A 155 -5.85 17.98 23.83
C SER A 155 -5.74 16.46 23.62
N TYR A 156 -5.67 15.67 24.71
CA TYR A 156 -5.60 14.20 24.61
C TYR A 156 -6.87 13.54 24.07
N GLU A 157 -8.05 14.15 24.22
CA GLU A 157 -9.32 13.57 23.76
C GLU A 157 -9.39 13.59 22.24
N GLU A 158 -8.85 14.64 21.62
CA GLU A 158 -8.78 14.77 20.18
C GLU A 158 -7.77 13.80 19.58
N ASP A 159 -6.59 13.69 20.20
CA ASP A 159 -5.56 12.71 19.81
C ASP A 159 -6.07 11.27 19.93
N PHE A 160 -6.86 10.96 20.98
CA PHE A 160 -7.42 9.63 21.13
C PHE A 160 -8.38 9.24 19.99
N LEU A 161 -8.94 10.19 19.24
CA LEU A 161 -9.81 9.85 18.11
C LEU A 161 -9.03 9.56 16.82
N LEU A 162 -7.76 9.94 16.74
CA LEU A 162 -6.88 9.70 15.59
C LEU A 162 -6.40 8.24 15.51
N GLN A 163 -5.96 7.82 14.32
CA GLN A 163 -5.45 6.47 14.06
C GLN A 163 -4.10 6.24 14.75
N THR A 164 -3.83 5.02 15.19
CA THR A 164 -2.53 4.64 15.75
C THR A 164 -1.53 4.40 14.64
N PHE A 165 -0.32 4.93 14.80
CA PHE A 165 0.78 4.70 13.86
C PHE A 165 1.49 3.39 14.23
N GLU A 166 1.26 2.35 13.42
CA GLU A 166 1.89 1.04 13.59
C GLU A 166 3.17 0.95 12.75
N LEU A 167 4.11 0.09 13.14
CA LEU A 167 5.34 -0.06 12.36
C LEU A 167 5.08 -0.72 10.99
N THR A 168 4.03 -1.53 10.90
CA THR A 168 3.50 -2.08 9.65
C THR A 168 3.09 -0.99 8.67
N THR A 169 2.65 0.18 9.14
CA THR A 169 2.33 1.33 8.27
C THR A 169 3.55 1.75 7.47
N LEU A 170 4.70 1.99 8.12
CA LEU A 170 5.95 2.35 7.44
C LEU A 170 6.42 1.30 6.45
N PHE A 171 6.18 0.00 6.73
CA PHE A 171 6.51 -1.06 5.79
C PHE A 171 5.81 -0.87 4.44
N TYR A 172 4.52 -0.55 4.44
CA TYR A 172 3.77 -0.35 3.20
C TYR A 172 4.24 0.90 2.44
N GLU A 173 4.57 1.99 3.15
CA GLU A 173 5.16 3.19 2.53
C GLU A 173 6.48 2.86 1.82
N TYR A 174 7.39 2.12 2.49
CA TYR A 174 8.66 1.72 1.90
C TYR A 174 8.51 0.74 0.74
N LEU A 175 7.58 -0.22 0.86
CA LEU A 175 7.30 -1.19 -0.19
C LEU A 175 6.87 -0.49 -1.49
N GLU A 176 6.04 0.56 -1.39
CA GLU A 176 5.61 1.34 -2.54
C GLU A 176 6.80 2.01 -3.24
N ILE A 177 7.67 2.67 -2.49
CA ILE A 177 8.86 3.36 -3.01
C ILE A 177 9.81 2.37 -3.70
N ILE A 178 10.02 1.19 -3.11
CA ILE A 178 10.96 0.19 -3.66
C ILE A 178 10.42 -0.46 -4.93
N LEU A 179 9.12 -0.76 -4.98
CA LEU A 179 8.49 -1.23 -6.22
C LEU A 179 8.54 -0.14 -7.31
N GLN A 180 8.33 1.13 -6.96
CA GLN A 180 8.50 2.23 -7.92
C GLN A 180 9.95 2.31 -8.43
N PHE A 181 10.93 2.19 -7.54
CA PHE A 181 12.34 2.17 -7.92
C PHE A 181 12.67 0.98 -8.84
N GLY A 182 12.13 -0.21 -8.57
CA GLY A 182 12.29 -1.37 -9.44
C GLY A 182 11.66 -1.17 -10.83
N PHE A 183 10.50 -0.50 -10.93
CA PHE A 183 9.91 -0.18 -12.24
C PHE A 183 10.81 0.75 -13.06
N VAL A 184 11.38 1.77 -12.41
CA VAL A 184 12.27 2.72 -13.07
C VAL A 184 13.57 2.03 -13.49
N THR A 185 14.17 1.19 -12.64
CA THR A 185 15.49 0.58 -12.92
C THR A 185 15.42 -0.56 -13.92
N PHE A 186 14.48 -1.51 -13.78
CA PHE A 186 14.41 -2.68 -14.67
C PHE A 186 13.88 -2.34 -16.07
N PHE A 187 13.01 -1.33 -16.18
CA PHE A 187 12.28 -1.05 -17.43
C PHE A 187 12.55 0.33 -18.03
N CYS A 188 13.59 1.05 -17.58
CA CYS A 188 13.97 2.35 -18.14
C CYS A 188 14.20 2.30 -19.67
N LEU A 189 14.79 1.22 -20.16
CA LEU A 189 15.10 1.04 -21.58
C LEU A 189 13.84 0.89 -22.43
N SER A 190 12.81 0.24 -21.88
CA SER A 190 11.52 0.05 -22.55
C SER A 190 10.66 1.31 -22.48
N PHE A 191 10.73 2.04 -21.36
CA PHE A 191 9.97 3.27 -21.14
C PHE A 191 10.85 4.39 -20.56
N PRO A 192 11.52 5.19 -21.43
CA PRO A 192 12.47 6.23 -21.00
C PRO A 192 11.85 7.35 -20.15
N LEU A 193 10.53 7.53 -20.21
CA LEU A 193 9.81 8.53 -19.42
C LEU A 193 9.46 8.05 -18.00
N ALA A 194 9.72 6.78 -17.65
CA ALA A 194 9.46 6.25 -16.30
C ALA A 194 10.07 7.11 -15.17
N PRO A 195 11.34 7.56 -15.23
CA PRO A 195 11.93 8.38 -14.18
C PRO A 195 11.19 9.71 -13.97
N LEU A 196 10.66 10.32 -15.05
CA LEU A 196 9.93 11.59 -14.97
C LEU A 196 8.59 11.41 -14.23
N PHE A 197 7.85 10.35 -14.55
CA PHE A 197 6.59 10.04 -13.85
C PHE A 197 6.84 9.69 -12.38
N ALA A 198 7.88 8.91 -12.11
CA ALA A 198 8.30 8.59 -10.74
C ALA A 198 8.68 9.86 -9.95
N PHE A 199 9.37 10.81 -10.58
CA PHE A 199 9.76 12.06 -9.94
C PHE A 199 8.55 12.94 -9.59
N ILE A 200 7.61 13.11 -10.54
CA ILE A 200 6.37 13.86 -10.29
C ILE A 200 5.59 13.20 -9.17
N ASN A 201 5.49 11.87 -9.19
CA ASN A 201 4.82 11.13 -8.13
C ASN A 201 5.45 11.41 -6.76
N ASN A 202 6.76 11.26 -6.64
CA ASN A 202 7.47 11.47 -5.38
C ASN A 202 7.25 12.89 -4.80
N ILE A 203 7.09 13.92 -5.65
CA ILE A 203 6.76 15.28 -5.18
C ILE A 203 5.39 15.32 -4.50
N PHE A 204 4.38 14.67 -5.08
CA PHE A 204 3.05 14.60 -4.49
C PHE A 204 3.05 13.72 -3.24
N GLU A 205 3.69 12.56 -3.32
CA GLU A 205 3.72 11.56 -2.24
C GLU A 205 4.30 12.12 -0.95
N ILE A 206 5.45 12.81 -1.04
CA ILE A 206 6.08 13.46 0.12
C ILE A 206 5.12 14.41 0.84
N ARG A 207 4.23 15.10 0.09
CA ARG A 207 3.27 16.04 0.69
C ARG A 207 2.05 15.32 1.26
N ILE A 208 1.55 14.30 0.57
CA ILE A 208 0.40 13.50 1.01
C ILE A 208 0.76 12.74 2.29
N ASP A 209 1.91 12.07 2.32
CA ASP A 209 2.43 11.37 3.49
C ASP A 209 2.62 12.27 4.70
N ALA A 210 3.20 13.45 4.48
CA ALA A 210 3.38 14.42 5.56
C ALA A 210 2.03 14.89 6.13
N LEU A 211 1.03 15.13 5.27
CA LEU A 211 -0.31 15.53 5.71
C LEU A 211 -1.03 14.38 6.44
N LYS A 212 -0.89 13.14 5.95
CA LYS A 212 -1.41 11.91 6.58
C LYS A 212 -0.87 11.78 8.01
N VAL A 213 0.44 11.87 8.21
CA VAL A 213 1.06 11.75 9.54
C VAL A 213 0.68 12.90 10.47
N VAL A 214 0.57 14.14 9.97
CA VAL A 214 0.28 15.31 10.81
C VAL A 214 -1.19 15.41 11.20
N LYS A 215 -2.13 15.02 10.32
CA LYS A 215 -3.57 15.26 10.53
C LYS A 215 -4.36 14.02 10.91
N GLU A 216 -3.96 12.83 10.47
CA GLU A 216 -4.79 11.63 10.57
C GLU A 216 -4.26 10.62 11.60
N PHE A 217 -2.96 10.63 11.88
CA PHE A 217 -2.32 9.76 12.86
C PHE A 217 -2.04 10.45 14.19
N ARG A 218 -2.07 9.65 15.26
CA ARG A 218 -1.49 10.02 16.55
C ARG A 218 0.02 10.10 16.41
N ARG A 219 0.64 11.01 17.18
CA ARG A 219 2.09 11.16 17.22
C ARG A 219 2.76 9.81 17.55
N PRO A 220 3.59 9.24 16.65
CA PRO A 220 4.31 8.01 16.94
C PRO A 220 5.40 8.25 18.00
N VAL A 221 5.75 7.18 18.71
CA VAL A 221 6.90 7.18 19.62
C VAL A 221 8.18 7.20 18.78
N ALA A 222 9.05 8.18 19.00
CA ALA A 222 10.31 8.29 18.28
C ALA A 222 11.20 7.06 18.56
N ARG A 223 11.59 6.35 17.50
CA ARG A 223 12.55 5.24 17.56
C ARG A 223 13.83 5.67 16.84
N ARG A 224 15.00 5.29 17.38
CA ARG A 224 16.29 5.51 16.72
C ARG A 224 16.58 4.34 15.79
N ALA A 225 16.93 4.63 14.54
CA ALA A 225 17.39 3.66 13.55
C ALA A 225 18.67 4.18 12.90
N MET A 226 19.62 3.28 12.60
CA MET A 226 20.89 3.64 11.95
C MET A 226 20.78 3.64 10.41
N GLY A 227 19.64 3.21 9.86
CA GLY A 227 19.36 3.16 8.43
C GLY A 227 17.91 2.75 8.17
N ILE A 228 17.56 2.47 6.92
CA ILE A 228 16.21 2.06 6.51
C ILE A 228 15.87 0.59 6.86
N GLY A 229 16.79 -0.13 7.50
CA GLY A 229 16.58 -1.51 7.95
C GLY A 229 16.84 -2.53 6.84
N THR A 230 15.96 -3.52 6.71
CA THR A 230 16.03 -4.62 5.74
C THR A 230 15.93 -4.17 4.28
N TRP A 231 15.62 -2.89 4.06
CA TRP A 231 15.45 -2.27 2.75
C TRP A 231 16.74 -1.71 2.13
N ASN A 232 17.84 -1.67 2.89
CA ASN A 232 19.18 -1.30 2.37
C ASN A 232 19.73 -2.39 1.45
#